data_AF-A0A0N5BM94-F1
#
_entry.id   AF-A0A0N5BM94-F1
#
_cell.length_a   1.000
_cell.length_b   1.000
_cell.length_c   1.000
_cell.angle_alpha   90.00
_cell.angle_beta   90.00
_cell.angle_gamma   90.00
#
_symmetry.space_group_name_H-M   'P 1'
#
loop_
_entity.id
_entity.type
_entity.pdbx_description
1 polymer ?
#
loop_
_entity_poly.entity_id
_entity_poly.type
_entity_poly.pdbx_seq_one_letter_code
_entity_poly.pdbx_strand_id
1 'polypeptide(L)'
;MSLFVRSSRLRRIFVGKNYCHTTINEKSIIDTKLNPRHKNIAEGKINPIQYDWEKEVSQLRERFGTYGLASGVDLSHLWPTVEEINEIQACKMYSPFKDVLEMAKLEGEKRERELEERMKTLEENEKKYSEKANEK
;
A
#
# COMPACT_ATOMS: atom_id res chain seq x y z
N MET A 1 -49.72 23.11 -73.03
CA MET A 1 -49.25 21.71 -72.94
C MET A 1 -47.83 21.62 -73.48
N SER A 2 -46.86 21.31 -72.64
CA SER A 2 -45.60 20.71 -73.05
C SER A 2 -44.95 20.04 -71.84
N LEU A 3 -45.01 18.71 -71.86
CA LEU A 3 -44.36 17.80 -70.93
C LEU A 3 -42.88 17.72 -71.31
N PHE A 4 -41.95 17.90 -70.35
CA PHE A 4 -40.59 17.40 -70.52
C PHE A 4 -39.99 16.89 -69.20
N VAL A 5 -40.17 15.57 -69.02
CA VAL A 5 -39.21 14.53 -68.65
C VAL A 5 -38.18 14.83 -67.53
N ARG A 6 -38.34 14.07 -66.43
CA ARG A 6 -37.36 13.81 -65.37
C ARG A 6 -36.02 13.32 -65.92
N SER A 7 -34.92 13.96 -65.51
CA SER A 7 -33.57 13.42 -65.63
C SER A 7 -33.05 13.08 -64.24
N SER A 8 -33.05 11.78 -63.91
CA SER A 8 -32.44 11.22 -62.71
C SER A 8 -30.92 11.26 -62.84
N ARG A 9 -30.27 12.21 -62.15
CA ARG A 9 -28.81 12.18 -62.00
C ARG A 9 -28.43 11.03 -61.07
N LEU A 10 -27.85 10.00 -61.66
CA LEU A 10 -27.09 8.93 -61.02
C LEU A 10 -26.13 9.53 -59.98
N ARG A 11 -26.38 9.27 -58.70
CA ARG A 11 -25.38 9.51 -57.65
C ARG A 11 -24.26 8.50 -57.87
N ARG A 12 -23.11 8.96 -58.37
CA ARG A 12 -21.86 8.18 -58.29
C ARG A 12 -21.59 7.92 -56.81
N ILE A 13 -21.72 6.67 -56.39
CA ILE A 13 -21.25 6.22 -55.09
C ILE A 13 -19.72 6.21 -55.20
N PHE A 14 -19.08 7.24 -54.68
CA PHE A 14 -17.64 7.26 -54.51
C PHE A 14 -17.35 6.38 -53.30
N VAL A 15 -16.99 5.12 -53.54
CA VAL A 15 -16.48 4.23 -52.49
C VAL A 15 -15.10 4.77 -52.11
N GLY A 16 -15.08 5.65 -51.12
CA GLY A 16 -13.86 6.15 -50.51
C GLY A 16 -13.10 4.99 -49.89
N LYS A 17 -11.82 4.88 -50.25
CA LYS A 17 -10.84 3.94 -49.70
C LYS A 17 -10.97 3.84 -48.18
N ASN A 18 -11.18 2.63 -47.68
CA ASN A 18 -11.01 2.32 -46.26
C ASN A 18 -9.52 2.43 -45.92
N TYR A 19 -9.11 3.59 -45.43
CA TYR A 19 -7.84 3.71 -44.73
C TYR A 19 -8.06 3.14 -43.33
N CYS A 20 -7.34 2.06 -43.01
CA CYS A 20 -7.27 1.51 -41.66
C CYS A 20 -6.61 2.59 -40.77
N HIS A 21 -7.43 3.36 -40.08
CA HIS A 21 -6.95 4.39 -39.16
C HIS A 21 -6.52 3.69 -37.88
N THR A 22 -5.22 3.48 -37.69
CA THR A 22 -4.68 3.16 -36.35
C THR A 22 -4.58 4.46 -35.55
N THR A 23 -5.72 5.06 -35.19
CA THR A 23 -5.77 6.05 -34.11
C THR A 23 -5.81 5.31 -32.79
N ILE A 24 -4.64 5.18 -32.18
CA ILE A 24 -4.58 4.95 -30.74
C ILE A 24 -5.10 6.22 -30.07
N ASN A 25 -6.22 6.08 -29.35
CA ASN A 25 -6.91 7.07 -28.50
C ASN A 25 -7.63 8.24 -29.19
N GLU A 26 -8.71 7.96 -29.94
CA GLU A 26 -9.84 8.89 -29.91
C GLU A 26 -10.40 8.90 -28.48
N LYS A 27 -10.25 10.01 -27.76
CA LYS A 27 -10.86 10.21 -26.43
C LYS A 27 -12.38 10.07 -26.60
N SER A 28 -12.94 8.92 -26.26
CA SER A 28 -14.38 8.73 -26.23
C SER A 28 -14.94 9.60 -25.11
N ILE A 29 -15.57 10.72 -25.48
CA ILE A 29 -16.32 11.53 -24.52
C ILE A 29 -17.59 10.72 -24.21
N ILE A 30 -17.65 10.16 -23.01
CA ILE A 30 -18.75 9.29 -22.62
C ILE A 30 -19.88 10.18 -22.08
N ASP A 31 -20.89 10.44 -22.92
CA ASP A 31 -22.05 11.24 -22.54
C ASP A 31 -22.98 10.45 -21.61
N THR A 32 -22.67 10.49 -20.32
CA THR A 32 -23.45 9.88 -19.24
C THR A 32 -23.99 10.94 -18.30
N LYS A 33 -24.99 10.60 -17.49
CA LYS A 33 -25.46 11.44 -16.36
C LYS A 33 -24.57 11.32 -15.10
N LEU A 34 -23.38 10.76 -15.24
CA LEU A 34 -22.44 10.58 -14.13
C LEU A 34 -21.91 11.93 -13.64
N ASN A 35 -21.55 11.99 -12.36
CA ASN A 35 -20.81 13.11 -11.79
C ASN A 35 -19.50 13.31 -12.60
N PRO A 36 -19.07 14.56 -12.88
CA PRO A 36 -17.81 14.83 -13.59
C PRO A 36 -16.61 14.02 -13.08
N ARG A 37 -16.52 13.74 -11.77
CA ARG A 37 -15.46 12.89 -11.21
C ARG A 37 -15.49 11.45 -11.77
N HIS A 38 -16.67 10.85 -11.85
CA HIS A 38 -16.84 9.50 -12.39
C HIS A 38 -16.65 9.48 -13.92
N LYS A 39 -17.03 10.55 -14.62
CA LYS A 39 -16.73 10.71 -16.05
C LYS A 39 -15.24 10.71 -16.30
N ASN A 40 -14.47 11.49 -15.53
CA ASN A 40 -13.02 11.53 -15.64
C ASN A 40 -12.38 10.16 -15.44
N ILE A 41 -12.86 9.36 -14.46
CA ILE A 41 -12.36 8.00 -14.24
C ILE A 41 -12.64 7.11 -15.46
N ALA A 42 -13.87 7.15 -16.01
CA ALA A 42 -14.24 6.36 -17.17
C ALA A 42 -13.44 6.76 -18.43
N GLU A 43 -13.09 8.04 -18.55
CA GLU A 43 -12.26 8.59 -19.64
C GLU A 43 -10.74 8.43 -19.38
N GLY A 44 -10.33 7.84 -18.26
CA GLY A 44 -8.92 7.67 -17.89
C GLY A 44 -8.19 8.97 -17.52
N LYS A 45 -8.93 10.04 -17.19
CA LYS A 45 -8.40 11.33 -16.76
C LYS A 45 -8.12 11.35 -15.26
N ILE A 46 -7.15 12.19 -14.88
CA ILE A 46 -6.77 12.41 -13.48
C ILE A 46 -7.74 13.44 -12.88
N ASN A 47 -8.35 13.09 -11.75
CA ASN A 47 -9.27 13.98 -11.07
C ASN A 47 -8.53 15.10 -10.33
N PRO A 48 -9.01 16.35 -10.38
CA PRO A 48 -8.48 17.43 -9.55
C PRO A 48 -8.73 17.14 -8.06
N ILE A 49 -7.86 17.64 -7.19
CA ILE A 49 -8.02 17.58 -5.73
C ILE A 49 -9.13 18.56 -5.36
N GLN A 50 -10.20 18.08 -4.73
CA GLN A 50 -11.37 18.87 -4.35
C GLN A 50 -11.58 18.93 -2.84
N TYR A 51 -11.26 17.84 -2.13
CA TYR A 51 -11.50 17.73 -0.70
C TYR A 51 -10.21 17.82 0.10
N ASP A 52 -10.30 18.20 1.37
CA ASP A 52 -9.11 18.36 2.21
C ASP A 52 -8.42 17.03 2.52
N TRP A 53 -9.18 15.95 2.68
CA TRP A 53 -8.61 14.61 2.88
C TRP A 53 -7.79 14.13 1.66
N GLU A 54 -8.10 14.61 0.44
CA GLU A 54 -7.33 14.29 -0.77
C GLU A 54 -5.96 14.99 -0.81
N LYS A 55 -5.74 15.98 0.07
CA LYS A 55 -4.45 16.65 0.27
C LYS A 55 -3.58 15.93 1.28
N GLU A 56 -4.11 14.94 2.01
CA GLU A 56 -3.33 14.17 2.96
C GLU A 56 -2.23 13.38 2.25
N VAL A 57 -1.09 13.22 2.93
CA VAL A 57 0.09 12.53 2.40
C VAL A 57 -0.24 11.10 1.95
N SER A 58 -1.13 10.41 2.67
CA SER A 58 -1.59 9.05 2.33
C SER A 58 -2.25 9.01 0.95
N GLN A 59 -3.16 9.94 0.68
CA GLN A 59 -3.89 10.05 -0.58
C GLN A 59 -2.98 10.52 -1.72
N LEU A 60 -2.05 11.43 -1.44
CA LEU A 60 -1.06 11.87 -2.42
C LEU A 60 -0.12 10.72 -2.83
N ARG A 61 0.29 9.86 -1.89
CA ARG A 61 1.05 8.64 -2.17
C ARG A 61 0.25 7.66 -3.02
N GLU A 62 -1.02 7.44 -2.70
CA GLU A 62 -1.89 6.57 -3.51
C GLU A 62 -2.05 7.11 -4.93
N ARG A 63 -2.34 8.41 -5.08
CA ARG A 63 -2.45 9.08 -6.39
C ARG A 63 -1.16 8.99 -7.20
N PHE A 64 -0.01 9.15 -6.57
CA PHE A 64 1.28 8.96 -7.22
C PHE A 64 1.50 7.50 -7.62
N GLY A 65 1.08 6.54 -6.79
CA GLY A 65 1.11 5.12 -7.13
C GLY A 65 0.23 4.76 -8.33
N THR A 66 -0.95 5.37 -8.47
CA THR A 66 -1.89 5.08 -9.57
C THR A 66 -1.53 5.77 -10.88
N TYR A 67 -1.09 7.03 -10.83
CA TYR A 67 -0.88 7.85 -12.03
C TYR A 67 0.60 8.18 -12.30
N GLY A 68 1.51 7.81 -11.41
CA GLY A 68 2.94 8.10 -11.53
C GLY A 68 3.21 9.61 -11.61
N LEU A 69 4.20 9.99 -12.43
CA LEU A 69 4.57 11.39 -12.67
C LEU A 69 3.45 12.23 -13.30
N ALA A 70 2.49 11.60 -14.00
CA ALA A 70 1.35 12.32 -14.56
C ALA A 70 0.43 12.90 -13.49
N SER A 71 0.53 12.41 -12.24
CA SER A 71 -0.24 12.92 -11.09
C SER A 71 0.06 14.37 -10.74
N GLY A 72 1.23 14.90 -11.11
CA GLY A 72 1.68 16.25 -10.74
C GLY A 72 1.92 16.43 -9.24
N VAL A 73 2.09 15.34 -8.48
CA VAL A 73 2.38 15.38 -7.05
C VAL A 73 3.87 15.66 -6.82
N ASP A 74 4.17 16.58 -5.91
CA ASP A 74 5.55 16.88 -5.51
C ASP A 74 6.18 15.70 -4.76
N LEU A 75 7.26 15.17 -5.31
CA LEU A 75 7.97 14.00 -4.78
C LEU A 75 8.55 14.23 -3.38
N SER A 76 8.95 15.47 -3.07
CA SER A 76 9.51 15.83 -1.75
C SER A 76 8.49 15.62 -0.63
N HIS A 77 7.21 15.84 -0.91
CA HIS A 77 6.12 15.73 0.06
C HIS A 77 5.73 14.27 0.34
N LEU A 78 6.15 13.33 -0.52
CA LEU A 78 5.87 11.91 -0.33
C LEU A 78 6.77 11.28 0.73
N TRP A 79 7.96 11.84 0.94
CA TRP A 79 8.90 11.33 1.94
C TRP A 79 8.56 11.86 3.34
N PRO A 80 8.81 11.07 4.39
CA PRO A 80 8.65 11.54 5.75
C PRO A 80 9.52 12.76 6.03
N THR A 81 9.00 13.68 6.85
CA THR A 81 9.80 14.81 7.32
C THR A 81 10.80 14.38 8.38
N VAL A 82 11.82 15.21 8.63
CA VAL A 82 12.81 14.94 9.68
C VAL A 82 12.14 14.84 11.06
N GLU A 83 11.10 15.62 11.30
CA GLU A 83 10.31 15.59 12.54
C GLU A 83 9.60 14.24 12.71
N GLU A 84 8.88 13.79 11.68
CA GLU A 84 8.22 12.47 11.67
C GLU A 84 9.22 11.32 11.87
N ILE A 85 10.40 11.39 11.24
CA ILE A 85 11.46 10.38 11.42
C ILE A 85 11.92 10.33 12.87
N ASN A 86 12.14 11.50 13.49
CA ASN A 86 12.56 11.58 14.88
C ASN A 86 11.50 11.03 15.84
N GLU A 87 10.22 11.30 15.58
CA GLU A 87 9.11 10.74 16.34
C GLU A 87 9.05 9.21 16.22
N ILE A 88 9.20 8.66 15.01
CA ILE A 88 9.23 7.22 14.77
C ILE A 88 10.40 6.57 15.53
N GLN A 89 11.58 7.21 15.50
CA GLN A 89 12.75 6.73 16.23
C GLN A 89 12.57 6.81 17.75
N ALA A 90 11.89 7.85 18.24
CA ALA A 90 11.60 8.04 19.67
C ALA A 90 10.65 6.98 20.22
N CYS A 91 9.72 6.45 19.40
CA CYS A 91 8.83 5.36 19.79
C CYS A 91 9.58 4.06 20.17
N LYS A 92 10.85 3.89 19.78
CA LYS A 92 11.72 2.76 20.15
C LYS A 92 11.05 1.38 20.04
N MET A 93 10.17 1.20 19.06
CA MET A 93 9.44 -0.06 18.87
C MET A 93 10.36 -1.23 18.54
N TYR A 94 11.51 -0.93 17.92
CA TYR A 94 12.48 -1.92 17.51
C TYR A 94 13.80 -1.71 18.27
N SER A 95 14.37 -2.82 18.75
CA SER A 95 15.69 -2.83 19.38
C SER A 95 16.73 -3.41 18.43
N PRO A 96 18.00 -2.97 18.50
CA PRO A 96 19.08 -3.57 17.75
C PRO A 96 19.23 -5.06 18.05
N PHE A 97 19.47 -5.86 17.01
CA PHE A 97 19.57 -7.31 17.14
C PHE A 97 20.65 -7.75 18.15
N LYS A 98 21.80 -7.07 18.14
CA LYS A 98 22.93 -7.37 19.03
C LYS A 98 22.52 -7.29 20.50
N ASP A 99 21.84 -6.20 20.87
CA ASP A 99 21.42 -5.94 22.24
C ASP A 99 20.42 -6.99 22.71
N VAL A 100 19.46 -7.36 21.86
CA VAL A 100 18.48 -8.41 22.16
C VAL A 100 19.15 -9.77 22.36
N LEU A 101 20.15 -10.10 21.54
CA LEU A 101 20.90 -11.35 21.65
C LEU A 101 21.68 -11.42 22.97
N GLU A 102 22.35 -10.33 23.36
CA GLU A 102 23.06 -10.24 24.64
C GLU A 102 22.09 -10.36 25.83
N MET A 103 20.95 -9.68 25.78
CA MET A 103 19.91 -9.80 26.80
C MET A 103 19.38 -11.24 26.92
N ALA A 104 19.12 -11.90 25.79
CA ALA A 104 18.62 -13.28 25.78
C ALA A 104 19.63 -14.27 26.39
N LYS A 105 20.94 -14.08 26.12
CA LYS A 105 22.00 -14.89 26.74
C LYS A 105 22.03 -14.71 28.25
N LEU A 106 22.03 -13.46 28.73
CA LEU A 106 22.03 -13.16 30.15
C LEU A 106 20.79 -13.72 30.86
N GLU A 107 19.63 -13.68 30.20
CA GLU A 107 18.41 -14.26 30.74
C GLU A 107 18.48 -15.80 30.79
N GLY A 108 19.07 -16.44 29.78
CA GLY A 108 19.36 -17.87 29.78
C GLY A 108 20.24 -18.29 30.95
N GLU A 109 21.38 -17.62 31.12
CA GLU A 109 22.32 -17.87 32.23
C GLU A 109 21.71 -17.63 33.62
N LYS A 110 20.76 -16.71 33.74
CA LYS A 110 20.02 -16.50 35.00
C LYS A 110 19.09 -17.67 35.29
N ARG A 111 18.31 -18.12 34.30
CA ARG A 111 17.41 -19.26 34.46
C ARG A 111 18.16 -20.54 34.79
N GLU A 112 19.31 -20.78 34.16
CA GLU A 112 20.15 -21.94 34.46
C GLU A 112 20.62 -21.93 35.92
N ARG A 113 21.11 -20.79 36.42
CA ARG A 113 21.50 -20.66 37.83
C ARG A 113 20.34 -20.87 38.80
N GLU A 114 19.17 -20.29 38.52
CA GLU A 114 17.97 -20.48 39.33
C GLU A 114 17.55 -21.96 39.38
N LEU A 115 17.68 -22.69 38.27
CA LEU A 115 17.41 -24.12 38.22
C LEU A 115 18.43 -24.91 39.03
N GLU A 116 19.72 -24.60 38.93
CA GLU A 116 20.76 -25.26 39.71
C GLU A 116 20.57 -25.06 41.22
N GLU A 117 20.24 -23.83 41.65
CA GLU A 117 19.92 -23.53 43.05
C GLU A 117 18.69 -24.32 43.50
N ARG A 118 17.64 -24.37 42.68
CA ARG A 118 16.45 -25.16 42.97
C ARG A 118 16.78 -26.65 43.11
N MET A 119 17.61 -27.21 42.23
CA MET A 119 18.03 -28.61 42.31
C MET A 119 18.81 -28.89 43.59
N LYS A 120 19.75 -28.02 43.99
CA LYS A 120 20.47 -28.14 45.25
C LYS A 120 19.54 -28.16 46.46
N THR A 121 18.55 -27.25 46.50
CA THR A 121 17.58 -27.23 47.59
C THR A 121 16.71 -28.49 47.65
N LEU A 122 16.36 -29.06 46.49
CA LEU A 122 15.60 -30.31 46.42
C LEU A 122 16.45 -31.49 46.94
N GLU A 123 17.71 -31.59 46.54
CA GLU A 123 18.63 -32.63 47.03
C GLU A 123 18.84 -32.55 48.54
N GLU A 124 18.99 -31.35 49.10
CA GLU A 124 19.08 -31.15 50.55
C GLU A 124 17.81 -31.58 51.27
N ASN A 125 16.64 -31.29 50.69
CA ASN A 125 15.36 -31.69 51.26
C ASN A 125 15.16 -33.21 51.18
N GLU A 126 15.51 -33.85 50.07
CA GLU A 126 15.46 -35.31 49.91
C GLU A 126 16.29 -36.04 50.95
N LYS A 127 17.52 -35.56 51.22
CA LYS A 127 18.39 -36.09 52.29
C LYS A 127 17.74 -35.96 53.67
N LYS A 128 17.16 -34.79 53.98
CA LYS A 128 16.44 -34.58 55.26
C LYS A 128 15.24 -35.52 55.42
N TYR A 129 14.52 -35.82 54.32
CA TYR A 129 13.39 -36.75 54.37
C TYR A 129 13.83 -38.21 54.53
N SER A 130 14.91 -38.62 53.88
CA SER A 130 15.43 -39.99 54.01
C SER A 130 15.99 -40.28 55.40
N GLU A 131 16.69 -39.32 56.02
CA GLU A 131 17.14 -39.41 57.41
C GLU A 131 15.97 -39.59 58.39
N LYS A 132 14.93 -38.77 58.28
CA LYS A 132 13.71 -38.88 59.11
C LYS A 132 12.93 -40.19 58.91
N ALA A 133 13.02 -40.80 57.74
CA ALA A 133 12.38 -42.08 57.47
C ALA A 133 13.10 -43.25 58.16
N ASN A 134 14.41 -43.15 58.35
CA ASN A 134 15.24 -44.17 58.98
C ASN A 134 15.26 -44.10 60.52
N GLU A 135 14.80 -43.01 61.12
CA GLU A 135 14.70 -42.84 62.58
C GLU A 135 13.42 -43.46 63.21
N LYS A 136 12.57 -44.14 62.42
CA LYS A 136 11.38 -44.85 62.89
C LYS A 136 11.59 -46.36 62.93
#